data_AF-A0A971PH12-F1
#
_entry.id   AF-A0A971PH12-F1
#
_cell.length_a   1.000
_cell.length_b   1.000
_cell.length_c   1.000
_cell.angle_alpha   90.00
_cell.angle_beta   90.00
_cell.angle_gamma   90.00
#
_symmetry.space_group_name_H-M   'P 1'
#
loop_
_entity.id
_entity.type
_entity.pdbx_description
1 polymer ?
#
loop_
_entity_poly.entity_id
_entity_poly.type
_entity_poly.pdbx_seq_one_letter_code
_entity_poly.pdbx_strand_id
1 'polypeptide(L)'
;MVNIAINRAVHLARRDAHYRCCIRLLEQRFEETPLVKRRRRLEGILHHIAEAIREATCALRGSRGWRDERIFLKYLLLVCDGVRAALVMLEHEALLREEKGFLKRLLGGGAAILVTFEERSRSMEQEILDHVAQLVLYASSTYSALKKANHDSLRGADRERYRIAYEAVLPESR
;
A
#
# COMPACT_ATOMS: atom_id res chain seq x y z
N MET A 1 13.45 27.93 13.64
CA MET A 1 13.60 26.47 13.38
C MET A 1 12.29 25.79 13.74
N VAL A 2 11.54 25.30 12.75
CA VAL A 2 10.30 24.54 12.99
C VAL A 2 10.70 23.23 13.67
N ASN A 3 10.24 23.03 14.90
CA ASN A 3 10.63 21.89 15.72
C ASN A 3 9.95 20.62 15.19
N ILE A 4 10.66 19.87 14.35
CA ILE A 4 10.18 18.66 13.65
C ILE A 4 9.71 17.58 14.65
N ALA A 5 10.20 17.61 15.90
CA ALA A 5 9.74 16.71 16.97
C ALA A 5 8.31 17.00 17.46
N ILE A 6 7.78 18.22 17.27
CA ILE A 6 6.45 18.63 17.78
C ILE A 6 5.30 17.88 17.09
N ASN A 7 5.52 17.30 15.90
CA ASN A 7 4.45 16.66 15.12
C ASN A 7 4.57 15.13 15.02
N ARG A 8 5.44 14.48 15.79
CA ARG A 8 5.60 13.01 15.73
C ARG A 8 4.28 12.27 15.96
N ALA A 9 3.48 12.68 16.95
CA ALA A 9 2.17 12.10 17.21
C ALA A 9 1.23 12.15 16.00
N VAL A 10 1.24 13.28 15.26
CA VAL A 10 0.44 13.47 14.04
C VAL A 10 0.94 12.54 12.92
N HIS A 11 2.26 12.45 12.73
CA HIS A 11 2.86 11.59 11.71
C HIS A 11 2.61 10.10 12.00
N LEU A 12 2.72 9.67 13.27
CA LEU A 12 2.36 8.31 13.68
C LEU A 12 0.89 8.00 13.40
N ALA A 13 -0.01 8.92 13.76
CA ALA A 13 -1.43 8.77 13.53
C ALA A 13 -1.78 8.61 12.05
N ARG A 14 -1.26 9.50 11.20
CA ARG A 14 -1.52 9.46 9.75
C ARG A 14 -0.93 8.21 9.11
N ARG A 15 0.29 7.81 9.50
CA ARG A 15 0.89 6.54 9.09
C ARG A 15 -0.05 5.37 9.39
N ASP A 16 -0.53 5.28 10.63
CA ASP A 16 -1.36 4.18 11.08
C ASP A 16 -2.74 4.17 10.43
N ALA A 17 -3.31 5.35 10.15
CA ALA A 17 -4.59 5.48 9.47
C ALA A 17 -4.48 5.07 8.00
N HIS A 18 -3.49 5.59 7.27
CA HIS A 18 -3.25 5.21 5.88
C HIS A 18 -2.88 3.73 5.73
N TYR A 19 -2.05 3.19 6.62
CA TYR A 19 -1.75 1.75 6.61
C TYR A 19 -3.02 0.91 6.82
N ARG A 20 -3.92 1.31 7.72
CA ARG A 20 -5.23 0.65 7.87
C ARG A 20 -6.09 0.75 6.62
N CYS A 21 -6.12 1.89 5.94
CA CYS A 21 -6.85 2.03 4.67
C CYS A 21 -6.28 1.12 3.58
N CYS A 22 -4.95 0.98 3.51
CA CYS A 22 -4.28 0.03 2.64
C CYS A 22 -4.71 -1.43 2.93
N ILE A 23 -4.68 -1.85 4.20
CA ILE A 23 -5.14 -3.20 4.61
C ILE A 23 -6.58 -3.44 4.17
N ARG A 24 -7.49 -2.50 4.44
CA ARG A 24 -8.91 -2.64 4.05
C ARG A 24 -9.11 -2.83 2.55
N LEU A 25 -8.28 -2.19 1.72
CA LEU A 25 -8.36 -2.35 0.27
C LEU A 25 -7.79 -3.69 -0.20
N LEU A 26 -6.76 -4.21 0.48
CA LEU A 26 -6.17 -5.53 0.21
C LEU A 26 -7.10 -6.69 0.63
N GLU A 27 -7.88 -6.52 1.70
CA GLU A 27 -8.85 -7.53 2.17
C GLU A 27 -10.04 -7.74 1.22
N GLN A 28 -10.29 -6.81 0.29
CA GLN A 28 -11.37 -6.95 -0.67
C GLN A 28 -10.98 -7.93 -1.78
N ARG A 29 -11.78 -9.00 -1.96
CA ARG A 29 -11.56 -10.00 -3.03
C ARG A 29 -11.45 -9.33 -4.40
N PHE A 30 -10.44 -9.72 -5.17
CA PHE A 30 -10.19 -9.25 -6.55
C PHE A 30 -10.89 -10.12 -7.61
N GLU A 31 -11.41 -11.28 -7.21
CA GLU A 31 -12.06 -12.24 -8.08
C GLU A 31 -13.19 -11.57 -8.89
N GLU A 32 -13.21 -11.82 -10.21
CA GLU A 32 -14.21 -11.34 -11.17
C GLU A 32 -14.36 -9.81 -11.30
N THR A 33 -13.44 -9.03 -10.74
CA THR A 33 -13.52 -7.56 -10.79
C THR A 33 -13.09 -7.02 -12.17
N PRO A 34 -13.89 -6.13 -12.80
CA PRO A 34 -13.51 -5.45 -14.04
C PRO A 34 -12.15 -4.74 -13.96
N LEU A 35 -11.39 -4.76 -15.05
CA LEU A 35 -10.03 -4.18 -15.14
C LEU A 35 -9.94 -2.76 -14.56
N VAL A 36 -10.88 -1.89 -14.93
CA VAL A 36 -10.96 -0.51 -14.44
C VAL A 36 -11.10 -0.44 -12.92
N LYS A 37 -11.90 -1.33 -12.31
CA LYS A 37 -12.09 -1.39 -10.87
C LYS A 37 -10.84 -1.95 -10.17
N ARG A 38 -10.18 -2.97 -10.76
CA ARG A 38 -8.90 -3.47 -10.24
C ARG A 38 -7.85 -2.37 -10.24
N ARG A 39 -7.71 -1.62 -11.35
CA ARG A 39 -6.76 -0.51 -11.48
C ARG A 39 -6.97 0.54 -10.40
N ARG A 40 -8.20 1.05 -10.26
CA ARG A 40 -8.55 2.04 -9.22
C ARG A 40 -8.24 1.54 -7.81
N ARG A 41 -8.45 0.25 -7.54
CA ARG A 41 -8.12 -0.34 -6.24
C ARG A 41 -6.61 -0.36 -6.00
N LEU A 42 -5.81 -0.83 -6.97
CA LEU A 42 -4.35 -0.82 -6.87
C LEU A 42 -3.80 0.59 -6.71
N GLU A 43 -4.32 1.56 -7.46
CA GLU A 43 -3.99 2.98 -7.31
C GLU A 43 -4.34 3.50 -5.90
N GLY A 44 -5.49 3.13 -5.35
CA GLY A 44 -5.89 3.48 -3.99
C GLY A 44 -4.97 2.86 -2.92
N ILE A 45 -4.57 1.60 -3.10
CA ILE A 45 -3.59 0.92 -2.23
C ILE A 45 -2.25 1.67 -2.31
N LEU A 46 -1.77 1.98 -3.52
CA LEU A 46 -0.52 2.71 -3.74
C LEU A 46 -0.54 4.11 -3.14
N HIS A 47 -1.65 4.83 -3.25
CA HIS A 47 -1.82 6.13 -2.62
C HIS A 47 -1.66 6.02 -1.10
N HIS A 48 -2.39 5.11 -0.46
CA HIS A 48 -2.34 4.97 1.00
C HIS A 48 -0.99 4.44 1.51
N ILE A 49 -0.37 3.48 0.83
CA ILE A 49 0.95 2.99 1.25
C ILE A 49 2.03 4.08 1.07
N ALA A 50 1.96 4.89 0.02
CA ALA A 50 2.89 6.02 -0.20
C ALA A 50 2.74 7.08 0.89
N GLU A 51 1.51 7.45 1.27
CA GLU A 51 1.27 8.36 2.39
C GLU A 51 1.76 7.76 3.71
N ALA A 52 1.53 6.47 3.96
CA ALA A 52 2.06 5.80 5.15
C ALA A 52 3.59 5.83 5.22
N ILE A 53 4.28 5.62 4.09
CA ILE A 53 5.75 5.71 3.96
C ILE A 53 6.23 7.14 4.26
N ARG A 54 5.57 8.14 3.69
CA ARG A 54 5.89 9.56 3.90
C ARG A 54 5.78 9.92 5.38
N GLU A 55 4.67 9.54 6.00
CA GLU A 55 4.37 9.83 7.40
C GLU A 55 5.30 9.04 8.35
N ALA A 56 5.60 7.77 8.05
CA ALA A 56 6.61 7.00 8.79
C ALA A 56 8.00 7.66 8.72
N THR A 57 8.39 8.15 7.54
CA THR A 57 9.66 8.85 7.34
C THR A 57 9.72 10.15 8.16
N CYS A 58 8.65 10.92 8.18
CA CYS A 58 8.52 12.12 9.00
C CYS A 58 8.57 11.80 10.50
N ALA A 59 7.85 10.75 10.93
CA ALA A 59 7.81 10.31 12.33
C ALA A 59 9.19 9.88 12.86
N LEU A 60 10.06 9.36 12.00
CA LEU A 60 11.44 8.97 12.32
C LEU A 60 12.41 10.16 12.46
N ARG A 61 12.05 11.36 11.99
CA ARG A 61 12.90 12.56 12.12
C ARG A 61 12.86 13.05 13.57
N GLY A 62 14.01 13.08 14.23
CA GLY A 62 14.14 13.59 15.60
C GLY A 62 14.17 12.54 16.71
N SER A 63 13.95 11.25 16.40
CA SER A 63 14.01 10.15 17.37
C SER A 63 15.27 9.30 17.20
N ARG A 64 16.22 9.40 18.14
CA ARG A 64 17.31 8.41 18.28
C ARG A 64 16.72 7.13 18.87
N GLY A 65 16.81 5.99 18.16
CA GLY A 65 16.69 4.67 18.80
C GLY A 65 15.48 3.77 18.48
N TRP A 66 14.83 3.85 17.31
CA TRP A 66 13.63 3.02 17.02
C TRP A 66 13.90 2.06 15.86
N ARG A 67 14.64 0.99 16.15
CA ARG A 67 14.99 -0.08 15.19
C ARG A 67 13.74 -0.64 14.50
N ASP A 68 12.68 -0.89 15.27
CA ASP A 68 11.46 -1.52 14.77
C ASP A 68 10.68 -0.62 13.82
N GLU A 69 10.65 0.70 14.06
CA GLU A 69 10.04 1.65 13.11
C GLU A 69 10.80 1.73 11.79
N ARG A 70 12.14 1.60 11.82
CA ARG A 70 12.95 1.53 10.59
C ARG A 70 12.71 0.25 9.82
N ILE A 71 12.56 -0.88 10.52
CA ILE A 71 12.19 -2.16 9.90
C ILE A 71 10.77 -2.05 9.31
N PHE A 72 9.83 -1.45 10.03
CA PHE A 72 8.48 -1.21 9.55
C PHE A 72 8.45 -0.33 8.29
N LEU A 73 9.27 0.73 8.23
CA LEU A 73 9.40 1.54 7.02
C LEU A 73 9.90 0.72 5.82
N LYS A 74 10.91 -0.14 6.01
CA LYS A 74 11.40 -1.05 4.95
C LYS A 74 10.29 -2.01 4.50
N TYR A 75 9.53 -2.53 5.45
CA TYR A 75 8.36 -3.37 5.17
C TYR A 75 7.30 -2.61 4.33
N LEU A 76 6.97 -1.36 4.68
CA LEU A 76 6.01 -0.56 3.90
C LEU A 76 6.50 -0.34 2.46
N LEU A 77 7.81 -0.14 2.25
CA LEU A 77 8.40 -0.03 0.92
C LEU A 77 8.25 -1.34 0.12
N LEU A 78 8.50 -2.50 0.74
CA LEU A 78 8.31 -3.80 0.09
C LEU A 78 6.85 -4.05 -0.30
N VAL A 79 5.90 -3.68 0.56
CA VAL A 79 4.46 -3.75 0.22
C VAL A 79 4.15 -2.84 -0.97
N CYS A 80 4.67 -1.61 -0.97
CA CYS A 80 4.47 -0.66 -2.06
C CYS A 80 5.01 -1.21 -3.40
N ASP A 81 6.22 -1.75 -3.41
CA ASP A 81 6.84 -2.30 -4.62
C ASP A 81 6.11 -3.55 -5.11
N GLY A 82 5.61 -4.40 -4.21
CA GLY A 82 4.75 -5.53 -4.57
C GLY A 82 3.45 -5.09 -5.25
N VAL A 83 2.76 -4.09 -4.70
CA VAL A 83 1.52 -3.55 -5.32
C VAL A 83 1.81 -2.88 -6.65
N ARG A 84 2.95 -2.19 -6.81
CA ARG A 84 3.39 -1.64 -8.09
C ARG A 84 3.62 -2.74 -9.13
N ALA A 85 4.27 -3.83 -8.74
CA ALA A 85 4.49 -4.96 -9.63
C ALA A 85 3.15 -5.57 -10.12
N ALA A 86 2.17 -5.71 -9.22
CA ALA A 86 0.82 -6.13 -9.60
C ALA A 86 0.15 -5.14 -10.58
N LEU A 87 0.28 -3.82 -10.35
CA LEU A 87 -0.25 -2.80 -11.27
C LEU A 87 0.38 -2.89 -12.66
N VAL A 88 1.69 -3.14 -12.76
CA VAL A 88 2.36 -3.35 -14.05
C VAL A 88 1.79 -4.57 -14.78
N MET A 89 1.53 -5.68 -14.09
CA MET A 89 0.89 -6.85 -14.69
C MET A 89 -0.54 -6.56 -15.16
N LEU A 90 -1.29 -5.76 -14.41
CA LEU A 90 -2.61 -5.28 -14.82
C LEU A 90 -2.55 -4.39 -16.07
N GLU A 91 -1.55 -3.52 -16.18
CA GLU A 91 -1.32 -2.67 -17.34
C GLU A 91 -0.95 -3.50 -18.58
N HIS A 92 -0.19 -4.58 -18.41
CA HIS A 92 0.04 -5.56 -19.48
C HIS A 92 -1.28 -6.17 -19.97
N GLU A 93 -2.15 -6.65 -19.06
CA GLU A 93 -3.48 -7.16 -19.44
C GLU A 93 -4.29 -6.12 -20.22
N ALA A 94 -4.27 -4.85 -19.76
CA ALA A 94 -5.01 -3.76 -20.39
C ALA A 94 -4.53 -3.49 -21.82
N LEU A 95 -3.22 -3.35 -21.98
CA LEU A 95 -2.59 -3.06 -23.27
C LEU A 95 -2.91 -4.17 -24.30
N LEU A 96 -2.85 -5.44 -23.88
CA LEU A 96 -3.13 -6.59 -24.73
C LEU A 96 -4.60 -6.70 -25.15
N ARG A 97 -5.52 -6.13 -24.36
CA ARG A 97 -6.95 -6.09 -24.70
C ARG A 97 -7.29 -4.98 -25.67
N GLU A 98 -6.68 -3.81 -25.51
CA GLU A 98 -6.99 -2.61 -26.27
C GLU A 98 -6.38 -2.63 -27.69
N GLU A 99 -5.12 -3.05 -27.83
CA GLU A 99 -4.34 -2.81 -29.07
C GLU A 99 -3.75 -4.08 -29.71
N LYS A 100 -4.59 -5.09 -29.92
CA LYS A 100 -4.16 -6.39 -30.47
C LYS A 100 -3.47 -6.28 -31.83
N GLY A 101 -3.88 -5.36 -32.70
CA GLY A 101 -3.36 -5.25 -34.06
C GLY A 101 -1.92 -4.75 -34.15
N PHE A 102 -1.62 -3.65 -33.46
CA PHE A 102 -0.26 -3.10 -33.41
C PHE A 102 0.68 -3.98 -32.59
N LEU A 103 0.24 -4.44 -31.41
CA LEU A 103 1.06 -5.30 -30.54
C LEU A 103 1.40 -6.63 -31.19
N LYS A 104 0.46 -7.23 -31.94
CA LYS A 104 0.72 -8.45 -32.73
C LYS A 104 1.89 -8.26 -33.69
N ARG A 105 1.93 -7.12 -34.39
CA ARG A 105 3.04 -6.76 -35.30
C ARG A 105 4.33 -6.48 -34.54
N LEU A 106 4.25 -5.71 -33.45
CA LEU A 106 5.40 -5.32 -32.65
C LEU A 106 6.10 -6.53 -32.00
N LEU A 107 5.33 -7.46 -31.45
CA LEU A 107 5.85 -8.62 -30.72
C LEU A 107 6.16 -9.81 -31.64
N GLY A 108 5.91 -9.70 -32.95
CA GLY A 108 6.12 -10.78 -33.92
C GLY A 108 5.29 -12.04 -33.65
N GLY A 109 4.25 -11.96 -32.81
CA GLY A 109 3.48 -13.10 -32.32
C GLY A 109 2.15 -13.32 -33.05
N GLY A 110 1.63 -14.55 -33.01
CA GLY A 110 0.27 -14.88 -33.43
C GLY A 110 -0.79 -14.47 -32.40
N ALA A 111 -2.07 -14.52 -32.77
CA ALA A 111 -3.19 -14.18 -31.86
C ALA A 111 -3.21 -15.07 -30.59
N ALA A 112 -2.82 -16.33 -30.71
CA ALA A 112 -2.72 -17.26 -29.59
C ALA A 112 -1.70 -16.81 -28.53
N ILE A 113 -0.54 -16.27 -28.95
CA ILE A 113 0.51 -15.79 -28.04
C ILE A 113 0.01 -14.61 -27.21
N LEU A 114 -0.74 -13.69 -27.83
CA LEU A 114 -1.30 -12.53 -27.11
C LEU A 114 -2.33 -12.94 -26.07
N VAL A 115 -3.16 -13.94 -26.36
CA VAL A 115 -4.13 -14.49 -25.40
C VAL A 115 -3.40 -15.14 -24.22
N THR A 116 -2.41 -15.99 -24.48
CA THR A 116 -1.61 -16.61 -23.41
C THR A 116 -0.89 -15.56 -22.55
N PHE A 117 -0.39 -14.47 -23.17
CA PHE A 117 0.28 -13.41 -22.42
C PHE A 117 -0.70 -12.57 -21.59
N GLU A 118 -1.94 -12.37 -22.08
CA GLU A 118 -3.02 -11.73 -21.32
C GLU A 118 -3.37 -12.55 -20.07
N GLU A 119 -3.61 -13.86 -20.24
CA GLU A 119 -3.93 -14.79 -19.15
C GLU A 119 -2.79 -14.86 -18.13
N ARG A 120 -1.54 -14.97 -18.60
CA ARG A 120 -0.37 -15.00 -17.73
C ARG A 120 -0.20 -13.71 -16.94
N SER A 121 -0.43 -12.56 -17.56
CA SER A 121 -0.37 -11.26 -16.88
C SER A 121 -1.41 -11.18 -15.75
N ARG A 122 -2.63 -11.67 -16.01
CA ARG A 122 -3.66 -11.76 -14.96
C ARG A 122 -3.26 -12.68 -13.81
N SER A 123 -2.76 -13.88 -14.10
CA SER A 123 -2.34 -14.82 -13.05
C SER A 123 -1.21 -14.24 -12.20
N MET A 124 -0.22 -13.59 -12.83
CA MET A 124 0.89 -12.96 -12.11
C MET A 124 0.43 -11.78 -11.24
N GLU A 125 -0.50 -10.95 -11.70
CA GLU A 125 -1.12 -9.90 -10.86
C GLU A 125 -1.72 -10.52 -9.59
N GLN A 126 -2.51 -11.58 -9.73
CA GLN A 126 -3.17 -12.26 -8.61
C GLN A 126 -2.17 -12.87 -7.64
N GLU A 127 -1.19 -13.62 -8.15
CA GLU A 127 -0.13 -14.24 -7.32
C GLU A 127 0.67 -13.20 -6.52
N ILE A 128 1.00 -12.05 -7.14
CA ILE A 128 1.70 -10.96 -6.46
C ILE A 128 0.82 -10.35 -5.37
N LEU A 129 -0.46 -10.12 -5.63
CA LEU A 129 -1.38 -9.55 -4.64
C LEU A 129 -1.63 -10.50 -3.47
N ASP A 130 -1.76 -11.80 -3.74
CA ASP A 130 -1.89 -12.83 -2.70
C ASP A 130 -0.64 -12.85 -1.80
N HIS A 131 0.55 -12.75 -2.40
CA HIS A 131 1.79 -12.66 -1.64
C HIS A 131 1.85 -11.39 -0.77
N VAL A 132 1.45 -10.23 -1.31
CA VAL A 132 1.38 -8.97 -0.56
C VAL A 132 0.37 -9.08 0.59
N ALA A 133 -0.80 -9.67 0.36
CA ALA A 133 -1.82 -9.87 1.38
C ALA A 133 -1.32 -10.79 2.51
N GLN A 134 -0.60 -11.87 2.17
CA GLN A 134 0.04 -12.74 3.16
C GLN A 134 1.11 -12.01 3.97
N LEU A 135 1.95 -11.19 3.34
CA LEU A 135 2.94 -10.36 4.04
C LEU A 135 2.27 -9.40 5.04
N VAL A 136 1.15 -8.79 4.66
CA VAL A 136 0.34 -7.93 5.55
C VAL A 136 -0.25 -8.73 6.71
N LEU A 137 -0.80 -9.91 6.43
CA LEU A 137 -1.35 -10.79 7.45
C LEU A 137 -0.30 -11.18 8.49
N TYR A 138 0.89 -11.61 8.07
CA TYR A 138 1.97 -11.99 8.96
C TYR A 138 2.55 -10.82 9.76
N ALA A 139 2.52 -9.61 9.21
CA ALA A 139 2.97 -8.41 9.90
C ALA A 139 1.95 -7.89 10.94
N SER A 140 0.69 -8.34 10.92
CA SER A 140 -0.41 -7.75 11.70
C SER A 140 -0.17 -7.70 13.21
N SER A 141 0.33 -8.78 13.80
CA SER A 141 0.60 -8.88 15.24
C SER A 141 1.77 -7.99 15.66
N THR A 142 2.87 -8.04 14.91
CA THR A 142 4.06 -7.21 15.13
C THR A 142 3.75 -5.73 14.93
N TYR A 143 2.97 -5.37 13.91
CA TYR A 143 2.50 -4.00 13.70
C TYR A 143 1.62 -3.53 14.85
N SER A 144 0.70 -4.36 15.34
CA SER A 144 -0.16 -4.02 16.48
C SER A 144 0.67 -3.72 17.74
N ALA A 145 1.70 -4.52 18.00
CA ALA A 145 2.63 -4.28 19.10
C ALA A 145 3.42 -2.97 18.91
N LEU A 146 3.93 -2.71 17.70
CA LEU A 146 4.63 -1.46 17.37
C LEU A 146 3.72 -0.23 17.51
N LYS A 147 2.48 -0.31 17.02
CA LYS A 147 1.48 0.76 17.16
C LYS A 147 1.21 1.06 18.63
N LYS A 148 1.01 0.01 19.44
CA LYS A 148 0.81 0.15 20.89
C LYS A 148 2.03 0.81 21.56
N ALA A 149 3.24 0.32 21.31
CA ALA A 149 4.46 0.90 21.86
C ALA A 149 4.66 2.38 21.48
N ASN A 150 4.38 2.72 20.22
CA ASN A 150 4.39 4.11 19.76
C ASN A 150 3.37 4.97 20.51
N HIS A 151 2.14 4.48 20.66
CA HIS A 151 1.08 5.20 21.36
C HIS A 151 1.36 5.36 22.86
N ASP A 152 1.86 4.31 23.52
CA ASP A 152 2.19 4.32 24.95
C ASP A 152 3.32 5.32 25.27
N SER A 153 4.20 5.58 24.30
CA SER A 153 5.25 6.61 24.41
C SER A 153 4.71 8.05 24.39
N LEU A 154 3.50 8.28 23.88
CA LEU A 154 2.88 9.61 23.80
C LEU A 154 2.33 10.05 25.17
N ARG A 155 2.46 11.34 25.49
CA ARG A 155 2.01 11.93 26.78
C ARG A 155 1.02 13.06 26.57
N GLY A 156 0.03 13.17 27.47
CA GLY A 156 -0.90 14.31 27.55
C GLY A 156 -1.48 14.72 26.19
N ALA A 157 -1.19 15.96 25.77
CA ALA A 157 -1.67 16.56 24.52
C ALA A 157 -1.26 15.82 23.23
N ASP A 158 -0.21 14.98 23.26
CA ASP A 158 0.19 14.18 22.09
C ASP A 158 -0.82 13.08 21.76
N ARG A 159 -1.45 12.49 22.78
CA ARG A 159 -2.46 11.44 22.58
C ARG A 159 -3.69 12.01 21.89
N GLU A 160 -4.10 13.21 22.28
CA GLU A 160 -5.23 13.88 21.65
C GLU A 160 -4.92 14.30 20.22
N ARG A 161 -3.71 14.85 19.97
CA ARG A 161 -3.26 15.14 18.60
C ARG A 161 -3.18 13.91 17.72
N TYR A 162 -2.74 12.77 18.27
CA TYR A 162 -2.75 11.49 17.57
C TYR A 162 -4.19 11.10 17.19
N ARG A 163 -5.12 11.13 18.14
CA ARG A 163 -6.53 10.75 17.92
C ARG A 163 -7.17 11.58 16.80
N ILE A 164 -7.08 12.92 16.90
CA ILE A 164 -7.65 13.84 15.90
C ILE A 164 -7.04 13.59 14.52
N ALA A 165 -5.71 13.45 14.44
CA ALA A 165 -5.04 13.23 13.15
C ALA A 165 -5.35 11.85 12.54
N TYR A 166 -5.58 10.83 13.38
CA TYR A 166 -5.96 9.49 12.94
C TYR A 166 -7.37 9.50 12.35
N GLU A 167 -8.32 10.09 13.04
CA GLU A 167 -9.72 10.22 12.60
C GLU A 167 -9.85 11.03 11.31
N ALA A 168 -9.08 12.11 11.17
CA ALA A 168 -9.11 12.97 9.98
C ALA A 168 -8.69 12.28 8.67
N VAL A 169 -7.98 11.15 8.75
CA VAL A 169 -7.55 10.37 7.57
C VAL A 169 -8.54 9.25 7.23
N LEU A 170 -9.27 8.74 8.23
CA LEU A 170 -10.21 7.66 7.98
C LEU A 170 -11.38 8.21 7.14
N PRO A 171 -11.83 7.47 6.11
CA PRO A 171 -13.03 7.87 5.38
C PRO A 171 -14.19 7.94 6.37
N GLU A 172 -14.97 9.03 6.30
CA GLU A 172 -16.20 9.17 7.07
C GLU A 172 -17.05 7.91 6.83
N SER A 173 -17.51 7.29 7.92
CA SER A 173 -18.47 6.19 7.82
C SER A 173 -19.80 6.80 7.37
N ARG A 174 -19.96 6.99 6.06
CA ARG A 174 -21.22 7.37 5.41
C ARG A 174 -21.80 6.14 4.72
#